data_AF-A0A8S1C7P0-F1
#
_entry.id   AF-A0A8S1C7P0-F1
#
_cell.length_a   1.000
_cell.length_b   1.000
_cell.length_c   1.000
_cell.angle_alpha   90.00
_cell.angle_beta   90.00
_cell.angle_gamma   90.00
#
_symmetry.space_group_name_H-M   'P 1'
#
loop_
_entity.id
_entity.type
_entity.pdbx_description
1 polymer ?
#
loop_
_entity_poly.entity_id
_entity_poly.type
_entity_poly.pdbx_seq_one_letter_code
_entity_poly.pdbx_strand_id
1 'polypeptide(L)'
;MSCVRKSLKTPDALRSRQAEEVTEEALAMKGSISPEEVLRLPRITENYLCAPDANVYEIDFTRFKIRDLETGTILFEIAKPPPTDSNSDLEDEPDHENEEVDPNAGRFVRYQFTPQFLKLKTVGATVEFTIGSKAVNNFRMIERHFFRDKLLKSFDFEFGFCIPNSKNTCEHIYEFPTLSPDLVREMIEHPFETRSDSFYFVDDRLIMHNKADYSYDGGI
;
A
#
# COMPACT_ATOMS: atom_id res chain seq x y z
N MET A 1 -39.03 22.76 -41.46
CA MET A 1 -38.11 22.44 -42.58
C MET A 1 -37.28 21.24 -42.15
N SER A 2 -37.46 20.13 -42.86
CA SER A 2 -36.71 18.88 -42.66
C SER A 2 -35.38 18.97 -43.40
N CYS A 3 -34.28 18.52 -42.79
CA CYS A 3 -33.07 18.17 -43.54
C CYS A 3 -32.50 16.87 -42.99
N VAL A 4 -32.89 15.78 -43.65
CA VAL A 4 -32.29 14.46 -43.50
C VAL A 4 -31.03 14.42 -44.37
N ARG A 5 -29.89 14.04 -43.80
CA ARG A 5 -28.75 13.52 -44.57
C ARG A 5 -28.33 12.18 -43.98
N LYS A 6 -28.50 11.12 -44.78
CA LYS A 6 -27.92 9.79 -44.56
C LYS A 6 -26.77 9.57 -45.54
N SER A 7 -25.90 8.62 -45.15
CA SER A 7 -24.91 7.86 -45.93
C SER A 7 -23.54 8.49 -46.14
N LEU A 8 -22.41 7.77 -46.07
CA LEU A 8 -22.09 6.37 -45.70
C LEU A 8 -20.56 6.27 -45.73
N LYS A 9 -20.00 5.40 -44.87
CA LYS A 9 -18.68 4.72 -44.93
C LYS A 9 -17.42 5.50 -44.54
N THR A 10 -16.89 5.08 -43.39
CA THR A 10 -15.46 4.95 -43.06
C THR A 10 -14.73 4.07 -44.09
N PRO A 11 -13.40 4.19 -44.22
CA PRO A 11 -12.56 3.23 -43.49
C PRO A 11 -11.31 3.83 -42.82
N ASP A 12 -10.90 3.13 -41.77
CA ASP A 12 -9.54 2.99 -41.25
C ASP A 12 -8.78 4.20 -40.70
N ALA A 13 -8.93 4.36 -39.38
CA ALA A 13 -7.77 4.53 -38.50
C ALA A 13 -8.12 4.05 -37.07
N LEU A 14 -8.40 2.75 -36.89
CA LEU A 14 -8.16 2.13 -35.59
C LEU A 14 -6.64 2.10 -35.37
N ARG A 15 -6.08 3.21 -34.91
CA ARG A 15 -4.90 3.14 -34.04
C ARG A 15 -5.43 2.71 -32.67
N SER A 16 -5.62 1.40 -32.50
CA SER A 16 -5.49 0.83 -31.16
C SER A 16 -4.07 1.16 -30.71
N ARG A 17 -3.90 2.18 -29.87
CA ARG A 17 -2.72 2.23 -29.02
C ARG A 17 -2.82 0.95 -28.18
N GLN A 18 -2.07 -0.09 -28.56
CA GLN A 18 -1.70 -1.11 -27.60
C GLN A 18 -1.04 -0.31 -26.47
N ALA A 19 -1.77 -0.11 -25.37
CA ALA A 19 -1.18 0.50 -24.19
C ALA A 19 -0.09 -0.49 -23.79
N GLU A 20 1.18 -0.11 -23.97
CA GLU A 20 2.33 -0.94 -23.59
C GLU A 20 2.08 -1.49 -22.19
N GLU A 21 2.15 -2.82 -22.07
CA GLU A 21 1.94 -3.49 -20.79
C GLU A 21 2.95 -2.93 -19.78
N VAL A 22 2.46 -2.43 -18.64
CA VAL A 22 3.32 -1.85 -17.62
C VAL A 22 3.93 -3.00 -16.84
N THR A 23 5.26 -3.13 -16.91
CA THR A 23 6.00 -4.14 -16.15
C THR A 23 6.79 -3.49 -15.02
N GLU A 24 7.06 -4.27 -13.97
CA GLU A 24 7.88 -3.84 -12.83
C GLU A 24 9.27 -3.35 -13.30
N GLU A 25 9.91 -4.09 -14.20
CA GLU A 25 11.25 -3.80 -14.69
C GLU A 25 11.26 -2.48 -15.47
N ALA A 26 10.20 -2.21 -16.24
CA ALA A 26 10.05 -0.95 -16.96
C ALA A 26 9.84 0.24 -16.00
N LEU A 27 9.16 0.03 -14.87
CA LEU A 27 8.99 1.07 -13.84
C LEU A 27 10.26 1.29 -13.02
N ALA A 28 10.96 0.22 -12.64
CA ALA A 28 12.20 0.29 -11.86
C ALA A 28 13.33 1.04 -12.60
N MET A 29 13.30 1.05 -13.93
CA MET A 29 14.25 1.81 -14.75
C MET A 29 13.89 3.30 -14.92
N LYS A 30 12.75 3.75 -14.41
CA LYS A 30 12.33 5.16 -14.50
C LYS A 30 12.90 5.99 -13.35
N GLY A 31 13.17 7.26 -13.63
CA GLY A 31 13.56 8.23 -12.61
C GLY A 31 12.42 8.68 -11.70
N SER A 32 11.16 8.45 -12.09
CA SER A 32 9.98 8.73 -11.27
C SER A 32 8.81 7.87 -11.75
N ILE A 33 8.00 7.38 -10.81
CA ILE A 33 6.84 6.52 -11.05
C ILE A 33 5.58 7.28 -10.60
N SER A 34 4.55 7.27 -11.45
CA SER A 34 3.28 7.96 -11.20
C SER A 34 2.18 7.03 -10.68
N PRO A 35 1.10 7.57 -10.08
CA PRO A 35 -0.06 6.80 -9.64
C PRO A 35 -0.69 5.95 -10.75
N GLU A 36 -0.81 6.50 -11.96
CA GLU A 36 -1.44 5.83 -13.12
C GLU A 36 -0.66 4.58 -13.56
N GLU A 37 0.64 4.57 -13.31
CA GLU A 37 1.51 3.46 -13.68
C GLU A 37 1.33 2.27 -12.74
N VAL A 38 1.29 2.51 -11.42
CA VAL A 38 1.06 1.43 -10.44
C VAL A 38 -0.36 0.87 -10.51
N LEU A 39 -1.35 1.70 -10.87
CA LEU A 39 -2.73 1.25 -11.08
C LEU A 39 -2.85 0.21 -12.21
N ARG A 40 -1.91 0.23 -13.16
CA ARG A 40 -1.86 -0.67 -14.32
C ARG A 40 -1.03 -1.93 -14.09
N LEU A 41 -0.37 -2.08 -12.93
CA LEU A 41 0.41 -3.27 -12.62
C LEU A 41 -0.50 -4.52 -12.55
N PRO A 42 -0.23 -5.57 -13.34
CA PRO A 42 -1.11 -6.73 -13.41
C PRO A 42 -0.96 -7.68 -12.21
N ARG A 43 0.16 -7.61 -11.49
CA ARG A 43 0.57 -8.52 -10.41
C ARG A 43 1.28 -7.75 -9.29
N ILE A 44 1.50 -8.44 -8.17
CA ILE A 44 2.39 -7.99 -7.08
C ILE A 44 3.79 -7.75 -7.64
N THR A 45 4.50 -6.73 -7.17
CA THR A 45 5.91 -6.56 -7.55
C THR A 45 6.80 -7.49 -6.72
N GLU A 46 7.86 -8.00 -7.32
CA GLU A 46 8.86 -8.83 -6.64
C GLU A 46 9.77 -7.95 -5.76
N ASN A 47 10.13 -6.76 -6.24
CA ASN A 47 11.02 -5.83 -5.55
C ASN A 47 10.33 -4.50 -5.22
N TYR A 48 11.00 -3.69 -4.39
CA TYR A 48 10.56 -2.32 -4.13
C TYR A 48 10.86 -1.43 -5.34
N LEU A 49 9.85 -0.67 -5.76
CA LEU A 49 9.91 0.31 -6.84
C LEU A 49 10.58 1.65 -6.47
N CYS A 50 10.96 1.84 -5.20
CA CYS A 50 11.75 2.99 -4.77
C CYS A 50 12.66 2.61 -3.60
N ALA A 51 13.82 3.26 -3.55
CA ALA A 51 14.74 3.16 -2.42
C ALA A 51 14.22 3.94 -1.20
N PRO A 52 14.66 3.63 0.03
CA PRO A 52 14.21 4.32 1.25
C PRO A 52 14.51 5.83 1.25
N ASP A 53 15.59 6.25 0.60
CA ASP A 53 16.00 7.66 0.46
C ASP A 53 15.07 8.50 -0.43
N ALA A 54 14.19 7.85 -1.20
CA ALA A 54 13.12 8.54 -1.92
C ALA A 54 12.14 9.25 -0.97
N ASN A 55 12.06 8.84 0.30
CA ASN A 55 11.28 9.49 1.35
C ASN A 55 11.94 10.79 1.86
N VAL A 56 12.13 11.76 0.96
CA VAL A 56 12.76 13.06 1.24
C VAL A 56 11.92 13.98 2.15
N TYR A 57 10.73 13.54 2.53
CA TYR A 57 9.76 14.22 3.41
C TYR A 57 9.78 13.66 4.84
N GLU A 58 10.58 12.61 5.08
CA GLU A 58 10.74 11.98 6.40
C GLU A 58 9.37 11.55 6.96
N ILE A 59 8.49 11.02 6.08
CA ILE A 59 7.19 10.48 6.48
C ILE A 59 7.46 9.22 7.28
N ASP A 60 7.00 9.19 8.54
CA ASP A 60 7.19 8.01 9.38
C ASP A 60 5.89 7.52 10.02
N PHE A 61 5.51 6.27 9.73
CA PHE A 61 4.32 5.64 10.29
C PHE A 61 4.61 5.13 11.70
N THR A 62 4.00 5.76 12.68
CA THR A 62 4.23 5.47 14.11
C THR A 62 3.21 4.54 14.73
N ARG A 63 1.99 4.47 14.19
CA ARG A 63 0.93 3.59 14.69
C ARG A 63 -0.03 3.22 13.57
N PHE A 64 -0.45 1.96 13.58
CA PHE A 64 -1.44 1.44 12.66
C PHE A 64 -2.42 0.55 13.42
N LYS A 65 -3.72 0.79 13.22
CA LYS A 65 -4.80 0.07 13.90
C LYS A 65 -5.93 -0.23 12.93
N ILE A 66 -6.36 -1.49 12.88
CA ILE A 66 -7.53 -1.91 12.11
C ILE A 66 -8.65 -2.26 13.08
N ARG A 67 -9.85 -1.72 12.84
CA ARG A 67 -11.08 -2.14 13.53
C ARG A 67 -12.16 -2.56 12.55
N ASP A 68 -12.97 -3.53 12.96
CA ASP A 68 -14.27 -3.79 12.34
C ASP A 68 -15.21 -2.61 12.63
N LEU A 69 -15.80 -2.01 11.59
CA LEU A 69 -16.72 -0.89 11.75
C LEU A 69 -18.12 -1.31 12.20
N GLU A 70 -18.51 -2.57 11.99
CA GLU A 70 -19.82 -3.07 12.43
C GLU A 70 -19.82 -3.34 13.94
N THR A 71 -18.74 -3.94 14.47
CA THR A 71 -18.65 -4.35 15.89
C THR A 71 -17.77 -3.45 16.76
N GLY A 72 -16.88 -2.66 16.17
CA GLY A 72 -15.87 -1.87 16.87
C GLY A 72 -14.68 -2.70 17.38
N THR A 73 -14.64 -4.01 17.13
CA THR A 73 -13.53 -4.88 17.55
C THR A 73 -12.22 -4.47 16.87
N ILE A 74 -11.15 -4.33 17.66
CA ILE A 74 -9.80 -4.11 17.13
C ILE A 74 -9.28 -5.46 16.61
N LEU A 75 -8.99 -5.50 15.31
CA LEU A 75 -8.54 -6.69 14.60
C LEU A 75 -7.01 -6.77 14.57
N PHE A 76 -6.35 -5.61 14.58
CA PHE A 76 -4.90 -5.49 14.57
C PHE A 76 -4.50 -4.13 15.12
N GLU A 77 -3.39 -4.09 15.84
CA GLU A 77 -2.75 -2.85 16.26
C GLU A 77 -1.24 -3.04 16.40
N ILE A 78 -0.48 -2.10 15.86
CA ILE A 78 0.96 -1.99 16.05
C ILE A 78 1.32 -0.51 16.27
N ALA A 79 2.25 -0.26 17.17
CA ALA A 79 2.84 1.05 17.39
C ALA A 79 4.35 0.89 17.49
N LYS A 80 5.09 1.83 16.91
CA LYS A 80 6.52 1.95 17.15
C LYS A 80 6.75 2.27 18.63
N PRO A 81 7.77 1.69 19.26
CA PRO A 81 8.15 2.10 20.61
C PRO A 81 8.47 3.60 20.62
N PRO A 82 8.17 4.32 21.71
CA PRO A 82 8.57 5.71 21.84
C PRO A 82 10.09 5.81 21.71
N PRO A 83 10.63 6.87 21.08
CA PRO A 83 12.07 7.10 21.10
C PRO A 83 12.51 7.19 22.56
N THR A 84 13.36 6.26 22.99
CA THR A 84 13.97 6.33 24.31
C THR A 84 14.81 7.60 24.36
N ASP A 85 14.50 8.53 25.27
CA ASP A 85 15.34 9.69 25.54
C ASP A 85 16.74 9.18 25.92
N SER A 86 17.69 9.32 25.00
CA SER A 86 19.09 9.02 25.21
C SER A 86 19.67 10.03 26.20
N ASN A 87 19.40 9.82 27.49
CA ASN A 87 20.01 10.45 28.66
C ASN A 87 19.90 9.53 29.88
N SER A 88 20.16 8.23 29.71
CA SER A 88 20.49 7.36 30.82
C SER A 88 21.88 6.79 30.59
N ASP A 89 22.84 7.33 31.33
CA ASP A 89 24.16 6.76 31.57
C ASP A 89 24.01 5.30 32.00
N LEU A 90 24.18 4.35 31.07
CA LEU A 90 24.50 2.97 31.38
C LEU A 90 25.62 2.53 30.42
N GLU A 91 26.79 2.40 31.03
CA GLU A 91 28.05 1.90 30.49
C GLU A 91 27.91 0.44 30.05
N ASP A 92 28.66 0.09 29.00
CA ASP A 92 29.07 -1.25 28.56
C ASP A 92 28.00 -2.31 28.25
N GLU A 93 27.67 -2.47 26.96
CA GLU A 93 27.49 -3.79 26.35
C GLU A 93 28.33 -3.85 25.05
N PRO A 94 29.10 -4.94 24.82
CA PRO A 94 30.17 -4.97 23.82
C PRO A 94 29.63 -5.10 22.40
N ASP A 95 30.32 -4.45 21.47
CA ASP A 95 30.34 -4.65 20.01
C ASP A 95 29.48 -5.81 19.48
N HIS A 96 28.22 -5.53 19.15
CA HIS A 96 27.54 -6.28 18.09
C HIS A 96 28.01 -5.73 16.74
N GLU A 97 29.07 -6.35 16.26
CA GLU A 97 29.67 -6.28 14.93
C GLU A 97 28.62 -6.02 13.82
N ASN A 98 28.81 -4.94 13.05
CA ASN A 98 28.42 -4.78 11.64
C ASN A 98 27.28 -5.67 11.10
N GLU A 99 26.11 -5.69 11.73
CA GLU A 99 24.90 -6.12 11.03
C GLU A 99 24.59 -5.01 10.05
N GLU A 100 24.75 -5.28 8.75
CA GLU A 100 24.23 -4.41 7.69
C GLU A 100 22.75 -4.19 8.00
N VAL A 101 22.42 -3.01 8.56
CA VAL A 101 21.04 -2.64 8.87
C VAL A 101 20.28 -2.73 7.55
N ASP A 102 19.36 -3.70 7.44
CA ASP A 102 18.58 -3.90 6.24
C ASP A 102 17.91 -2.56 5.89
N PRO A 103 18.26 -1.94 4.74
CA PRO A 103 17.67 -0.66 4.36
C PRO A 103 16.15 -0.75 4.17
N ASN A 104 15.59 -1.95 4.05
CA ASN A 104 14.15 -2.19 3.97
C ASN A 104 13.51 -2.62 5.29
N ALA A 105 14.25 -2.57 6.41
CA ALA A 105 13.72 -2.84 7.73
C ALA A 105 12.46 -2.00 7.99
N GLY A 106 11.34 -2.66 8.32
CA GLY A 106 10.05 -2.02 8.59
C GLY A 106 9.19 -1.71 7.36
N ARG A 107 9.65 -1.99 6.12
CA ARG A 107 8.84 -1.84 4.89
C ARG A 107 8.00 -3.06 4.55
N PHE A 108 8.18 -4.17 5.28
CA PHE A 108 7.42 -5.40 5.12
C PHE A 108 6.65 -5.74 6.40
N VAL A 109 5.37 -6.09 6.28
CA VAL A 109 4.53 -6.54 7.41
C VAL A 109 3.87 -7.87 7.09
N ARG A 110 4.02 -8.84 8.01
CA ARG A 110 3.32 -10.13 7.94
C ARG A 110 2.10 -10.11 8.85
N TYR A 111 0.92 -10.20 8.26
CA TYR A 111 -0.33 -10.24 9.00
C TYR A 111 -0.80 -11.67 9.27
N GLN A 112 -1.24 -11.92 10.49
CA GLN A 112 -1.92 -13.15 10.88
C GLN A 112 -3.35 -12.81 11.29
N PHE A 113 -4.31 -13.18 10.46
CA PHE A 113 -5.72 -13.00 10.70
C PHE A 113 -6.42 -14.35 10.84
N THR A 114 -7.65 -14.29 11.36
CA THR A 114 -8.54 -15.45 11.41
C THR A 114 -9.40 -15.52 10.14
N PRO A 115 -10.01 -16.68 9.83
CA PRO A 115 -10.91 -16.81 8.67
C PRO A 115 -12.09 -15.83 8.69
N GLN A 116 -12.47 -15.34 9.87
CA GLN A 116 -13.57 -14.41 10.04
C GLN A 116 -13.27 -13.04 9.41
N PHE A 117 -12.00 -12.68 9.27
CA PHE A 117 -11.57 -11.43 8.63
C PHE A 117 -12.08 -11.32 7.18
N LEU A 118 -12.05 -12.42 6.42
CA LEU A 118 -12.51 -12.48 5.02
C LEU A 118 -14.03 -12.32 4.86
N LYS A 119 -14.79 -12.34 5.96
CA LYS A 119 -16.25 -12.16 5.96
C LYS A 119 -16.68 -10.73 6.32
N LEU A 120 -15.73 -9.89 6.73
CA LEU A 120 -16.01 -8.50 7.06
C LEU A 120 -16.40 -7.71 5.81
N LYS A 121 -17.35 -6.78 5.95
CA LYS A 121 -17.74 -5.89 4.85
C LYS A 121 -16.88 -4.64 4.81
N THR A 122 -16.65 -4.06 5.99
CA THR A 122 -16.01 -2.76 6.12
C THR A 122 -15.10 -2.72 7.34
N VAL A 123 -13.87 -2.26 7.16
CA VAL A 123 -12.94 -2.01 8.26
C VAL A 123 -12.44 -0.57 8.21
N GLY A 124 -12.16 -0.01 9.39
CA GLY A 124 -11.52 1.28 9.53
C GLY A 124 -10.06 1.08 9.92
N ALA A 125 -9.14 1.59 9.11
CA ALA A 125 -7.72 1.59 9.42
C ALA A 125 -7.29 3.00 9.85
N THR A 126 -6.98 3.15 11.14
CA THR A 126 -6.41 4.39 11.67
C THR A 126 -4.89 4.32 11.54
N VAL A 127 -4.29 5.36 10.97
CA VAL A 127 -2.85 5.49 10.80
C VAL A 127 -2.38 6.78 11.45
N GLU A 128 -1.34 6.70 12.28
CA GLU A 128 -0.65 7.86 12.83
C GLU A 128 0.76 7.95 12.26
N PHE A 129 1.13 9.13 11.77
CA PHE A 129 2.43 9.35 11.13
C PHE A 129 2.97 10.75 11.40
N THR A 130 4.29 10.90 11.35
CA THR A 130 4.97 12.18 11.45
C THR A 130 5.46 12.63 10.08
N ILE A 131 5.59 13.94 9.91
CA ILE A 131 6.17 14.58 8.73
C ILE A 131 7.41 15.36 9.17
N GLY A 132 8.48 15.28 8.37
CA GLY A 132 9.70 16.03 8.59
C GLY A 132 9.56 17.52 8.31
N SER A 133 10.69 18.14 7.99
CA SER A 133 10.79 19.59 7.86
C SER A 133 10.10 20.19 6.62
N LYS A 134 9.80 19.36 5.60
CA LYS A 134 9.19 19.78 4.34
C LYS A 134 7.68 19.55 4.37
N ALA A 135 6.93 20.50 3.83
CA ALA A 135 5.49 20.34 3.63
C ALA A 135 5.21 19.23 2.62
N VAL A 136 4.14 18.48 2.85
CA VAL A 136 3.69 17.43 1.94
C VAL A 136 2.37 17.86 1.30
N ASN A 137 2.34 17.93 -0.03
CA ASN A 137 1.15 18.22 -0.80
C ASN A 137 0.66 16.96 -1.51
N ASN A 138 -0.65 16.85 -1.70
CA ASN A 138 -1.26 15.76 -2.47
C ASN A 138 -0.77 14.37 -2.03
N PHE A 139 -0.66 14.16 -0.70
CA PHE A 139 -0.23 12.88 -0.19
C PHE A 139 -1.31 11.83 -0.48
N ARG A 140 -0.93 10.77 -1.19
CA ARG A 140 -1.84 9.75 -1.71
C ARG A 140 -1.24 8.37 -1.51
N MET A 141 -2.07 7.39 -1.20
CA MET A 141 -1.69 5.98 -1.14
C MET A 141 -2.56 5.16 -2.07
N ILE A 142 -1.91 4.36 -2.92
CA ILE A 142 -2.55 3.30 -3.68
C ILE A 142 -2.11 1.97 -3.09
N GLU A 143 -3.07 1.18 -2.62
CA GLU A 143 -2.80 -0.14 -2.06
C GLU A 143 -3.49 -1.22 -2.89
N ARG A 144 -2.71 -2.20 -3.37
CA ARG A 144 -3.19 -3.24 -4.29
C ARG A 144 -3.02 -4.60 -3.63
N HIS A 145 -4.11 -5.35 -3.51
CA HIS A 145 -4.15 -6.68 -2.91
C HIS A 145 -4.30 -7.75 -3.98
N PHE A 146 -3.48 -8.79 -3.89
CA PHE A 146 -3.47 -9.91 -4.82
C PHE A 146 -3.55 -11.22 -4.06
N PHE A 147 -4.23 -12.21 -4.62
CA PHE A 147 -4.06 -13.61 -4.24
C PHE A 147 -3.39 -14.32 -5.41
N ARG A 148 -2.16 -14.79 -5.22
CA ARG A 148 -1.26 -15.19 -6.31
C ARG A 148 -1.15 -14.03 -7.31
N ASP A 149 -1.39 -14.27 -8.60
CA ASP A 149 -1.34 -13.25 -9.65
C ASP A 149 -2.69 -12.54 -9.90
N LYS A 150 -3.72 -12.79 -9.08
CA LYS A 150 -5.05 -12.22 -9.29
C LYS A 150 -5.30 -11.03 -8.38
N LEU A 151 -5.51 -9.85 -8.96
CA LEU A 151 -5.95 -8.66 -8.24
C LEU A 151 -7.29 -8.92 -7.55
N LEU A 152 -7.31 -8.79 -6.22
CA LEU A 152 -8.52 -8.83 -5.40
C LEU A 152 -9.20 -7.47 -5.36
N LYS A 153 -8.43 -6.44 -5.04
CA LYS A 153 -8.92 -5.06 -4.91
C LYS A 153 -7.74 -4.07 -4.97
N SER A 154 -8.01 -2.89 -5.51
CA SER A 154 -7.15 -1.72 -5.38
C SER A 154 -7.90 -0.69 -4.54
N PHE A 155 -7.24 -0.15 -3.53
CA PHE A 155 -7.68 0.98 -2.74
C PHE A 155 -6.84 2.20 -3.10
N ASP A 156 -7.46 3.37 -3.08
CA ASP A 156 -6.85 4.62 -3.51
C ASP A 156 -7.35 5.71 -2.57
N PHE A 157 -6.45 6.18 -1.71
CA PHE A 157 -6.76 7.11 -0.63
C PHE A 157 -5.93 8.37 -0.76
N GLU A 158 -6.58 9.51 -0.60
CA GLU A 158 -5.93 10.81 -0.52
C GLU A 158 -5.90 11.26 0.95
N PHE A 159 -4.71 11.49 1.48
CA PHE A 159 -4.51 12.17 2.76
C PHE A 159 -4.59 13.69 2.58
N GLY A 160 -4.16 14.20 1.42
CA GLY A 160 -4.15 15.63 1.10
C GLY A 160 -2.90 16.35 1.60
N PHE A 161 -3.07 17.55 2.17
CA PHE A 161 -1.97 18.36 2.68
C PHE A 161 -1.57 17.94 4.09
N CYS A 162 -0.27 17.71 4.34
CA CYS A 162 0.25 17.46 5.67
C CYS A 162 1.22 18.56 6.12
N ILE A 163 1.01 19.03 7.34
CA ILE A 163 1.76 20.14 7.94
C ILE A 163 3.20 19.67 8.23
N PRO A 164 4.25 20.45 7.93
CA PRO A 164 5.62 20.13 8.31
C PRO A 164 5.79 20.03 9.83
N ASN A 165 6.74 19.19 10.29
CA ASN A 165 7.09 18.99 11.69
C ASN A 165 5.88 18.68 12.58
N SER A 166 4.92 17.91 12.05
CA SER A 166 3.68 17.58 12.76
C SER A 166 3.46 16.08 12.83
N LYS A 167 2.64 15.69 13.80
CA LYS A 167 2.01 14.37 13.86
C LYS A 167 0.61 14.48 13.27
N ASN A 168 0.28 13.55 12.38
CA ASN A 168 -0.99 13.48 11.68
C ASN A 168 -1.68 12.15 11.99
N THR A 169 -3.01 12.16 11.91
CA THR A 169 -3.82 10.96 12.05
C THR A 169 -4.83 10.94 10.92
N CYS A 170 -4.88 9.82 10.21
CA CYS A 170 -5.84 9.58 9.14
C CYS A 170 -6.60 8.28 9.43
N GLU A 171 -7.86 8.21 9.00
CA GLU A 171 -8.63 6.98 9.00
C GLU A 171 -9.11 6.66 7.59
N HIS A 172 -8.66 5.52 7.08
CA HIS A 172 -9.11 4.99 5.81
C HIS A 172 -10.20 3.94 6.03
N ILE A 173 -11.26 4.05 5.26
CA ILE A 173 -12.38 3.11 5.27
C ILE A 173 -12.20 2.15 4.11
N TYR A 174 -12.02 0.88 4.43
CA TYR A 174 -11.85 -0.19 3.47
C TYR A 174 -13.17 -0.93 3.30
N GLU A 175 -13.71 -0.90 2.09
CA GLU A 175 -14.84 -1.72 1.69
C GLU A 175 -14.33 -2.98 0.99
N PHE A 176 -14.54 -4.13 1.63
CA PHE A 176 -14.03 -5.40 1.13
C PHE A 176 -14.80 -5.87 -0.10
N PRO A 177 -14.11 -6.47 -1.09
CA PRO A 177 -14.80 -7.07 -2.23
C PRO A 177 -15.62 -8.28 -1.77
N THR A 178 -16.69 -8.59 -2.49
CA THR A 178 -17.36 -9.88 -2.32
C THR A 178 -16.49 -10.99 -2.90
N LEU A 179 -15.97 -11.86 -2.03
CA LEU A 179 -15.17 -13.02 -2.41
C LEU A 179 -16.07 -14.25 -2.59
N SER A 180 -15.76 -15.11 -3.57
CA SER A 180 -16.48 -16.38 -3.71
C SER A 180 -16.09 -17.34 -2.59
N PRO A 181 -16.97 -18.26 -2.17
CA PRO A 181 -16.64 -19.26 -1.15
C PRO A 181 -15.39 -20.08 -1.48
N ASP A 182 -15.20 -20.45 -2.74
CA ASP A 182 -14.01 -21.18 -3.19
C ASP A 182 -12.73 -20.35 -3.02
N LEU A 183 -12.76 -19.06 -3.37
CA LEU A 183 -11.60 -18.19 -3.20
C LEU A 183 -11.27 -17.97 -1.72
N VAL A 184 -12.30 -17.80 -0.86
CA VAL A 184 -12.10 -17.70 0.59
C VAL A 184 -11.43 -18.95 1.14
N ARG A 185 -11.87 -20.15 0.71
CA ARG A 185 -11.24 -21.41 1.10
C ARG A 185 -9.78 -21.47 0.67
N GLU A 186 -9.48 -21.16 -0.59
CA GLU A 186 -8.09 -21.15 -1.09
C GLU A 186 -7.21 -20.15 -0.31
N MET A 187 -7.71 -18.95 -0.02
CA MET A 187 -6.95 -17.95 0.75
C MET A 187 -6.65 -18.40 2.19
N ILE A 188 -7.50 -19.24 2.79
CA ILE A 188 -7.27 -19.82 4.13
C ILE A 188 -6.28 -20.97 4.05
N GLU A 189 -6.38 -21.84 3.03
CA GLU A 189 -5.52 -23.01 2.85
C GLU A 189 -4.09 -22.66 2.39
N HIS A 190 -3.89 -21.43 1.88
CA HIS A 190 -2.63 -20.96 1.30
C HIS A 190 -2.14 -19.67 1.99
N PRO A 191 -1.63 -19.76 3.23
CA PRO A 191 -1.13 -18.60 3.96
C PRO A 191 0.01 -17.90 3.21
N PHE A 192 0.04 -16.57 3.27
CA PHE A 192 1.06 -15.71 2.65
C PHE A 192 1.09 -15.71 1.10
N GLU A 193 0.17 -16.41 0.45
CA GLU A 193 -0.09 -16.26 -1.01
C GLU A 193 -1.02 -15.08 -1.31
N THR A 194 -1.68 -14.53 -0.30
CA THR A 194 -2.27 -13.18 -0.39
C THR A 194 -1.21 -12.16 -0.04
N ARG A 195 -0.98 -11.18 -0.91
CA ARG A 195 0.05 -10.14 -0.78
C ARG A 195 -0.49 -8.78 -1.18
N SER A 196 0.14 -7.73 -0.71
CA SER A 196 -0.17 -6.37 -1.13
C SER A 196 1.06 -5.50 -1.33
N ASP A 197 0.89 -4.53 -2.25
CA ASP A 197 1.79 -3.40 -2.43
C ASP A 197 1.06 -2.12 -2.01
N SER A 198 1.66 -1.36 -1.09
CA SER A 198 1.21 -0.02 -0.70
C SER A 198 2.18 1.01 -1.24
N PHE A 199 1.76 1.75 -2.27
CA PHE A 199 2.53 2.79 -2.95
C PHE A 199 2.11 4.17 -2.43
N TYR A 200 3.07 4.97 -1.99
CA TYR A 200 2.81 6.29 -1.43
C TYR A 200 3.40 7.37 -2.33
N PHE A 201 2.57 8.36 -2.66
CA PHE A 201 2.88 9.43 -3.60
C PHE A 201 2.78 10.78 -2.93
N VAL A 202 3.69 11.67 -3.31
CA VAL A 202 3.62 13.11 -3.00
C VAL A 202 3.81 13.86 -4.31
N ASP A 203 2.86 14.73 -4.64
CA ASP A 203 2.79 15.41 -5.94
C ASP A 203 3.01 14.45 -7.14
N ASP A 204 2.26 13.34 -7.13
CA ASP A 204 2.27 12.27 -8.14
C ASP A 204 3.62 11.57 -8.36
N ARG A 205 4.53 11.65 -7.38
CA ARG A 205 5.82 10.94 -7.40
C ARG A 205 5.87 9.92 -6.28
N LEU A 206 6.20 8.68 -6.63
CA LEU A 206 6.42 7.60 -5.67
C LEU A 206 7.56 7.97 -4.70
N ILE A 207 7.29 7.99 -3.40
CA ILE A 207 8.27 8.29 -2.35
C ILE A 207 8.45 7.16 -1.33
N MET A 208 7.46 6.29 -1.19
CA MET A 208 7.57 5.08 -0.35
C MET A 208 6.80 3.94 -1.00
N HIS A 209 7.27 2.73 -0.75
CA HIS A 209 6.63 1.51 -1.19
C HIS A 209 6.80 0.48 -0.07
N ASN A 210 5.68 0.06 0.53
CA ASN A 210 5.65 -0.98 1.55
C ASN A 210 4.95 -2.22 1.01
N LYS A 211 5.28 -3.36 1.58
CA LYS A 211 4.76 -4.67 1.18
C LYS A 211 4.14 -5.39 2.38
N ALA A 212 3.19 -6.26 2.11
CA ALA A 212 2.68 -7.16 3.13
C ALA A 212 2.28 -8.52 2.56
N ASP A 213 2.27 -9.53 3.43
CA ASP A 213 1.60 -10.80 3.19
C ASP A 213 0.61 -11.13 4.32
N TYR A 214 -0.34 -11.99 3.99
CA TYR A 214 -1.49 -12.26 4.86
C TYR A 214 -1.71 -13.76 5.02
N SER A 215 -1.86 -14.19 6.27
CA SER A 215 -2.49 -15.47 6.62
C SER A 215 -3.90 -15.24 7.15
N TYR A 216 -4.80 -16.18 6.84
CA TYR A 216 -6.17 -16.21 7.34
C TYR A 216 -6.51 -17.52 8.07
N ASP A 217 -5.52 -18.34 8.41
CA ASP A 217 -5.70 -19.65 9.08
C ASP A 217 -5.93 -19.55 10.59
N GLY A 218 -5.73 -18.37 11.19
CA GLY A 218 -5.80 -18.17 12.64
C GLY A 218 -4.55 -18.64 13.41
N GLY A 219 -3.41 -18.86 12.73
CA GLY A 219 -2.14 -19.25 13.32
C GLY A 219 -2.02 -20.75 13.65
N ILE A 220 -2.68 -21.61 12.87
CA ILE A 220 -2.70 -23.08 13.03
C ILE A 220 -1.55 -23.71 12.23
#